data_AF-A0A350Y124-F1
#
_entry.id   AF-A0A350Y124-F1
#
_cell.length_a   1.000
_cell.length_b   1.000
_cell.length_c   1.000
_cell.angle_alpha   90.00
_cell.angle_beta   90.00
_cell.angle_gamma   90.00
#
_symmetry.space_group_name_H-M   'P 1'
#
loop_
_entity.id
_entity.type
_entity.pdbx_description
1 polymer ?
#
loop_
_entity_poly.entity_id
_entity_poly.type
_entity_poly.pdbx_seq_one_letter_code
_entity_poly.pdbx_strand_id
1 'polypeptide(L)'
;MTIDPLLQSLPVLLETKPELFSPADLQDLQQTLVPLEDNPPENAEQILKDWCKARRPIRDALRNLARDRELKKVKPSQANQSTRTTNFFQELSQQVKDKPKSESKKPDSDKSNG
;
A
#
# COMPACT_ATOMS: atom_id res chain seq x y z
N MET A 1 10.60 -2.71 15.99
CA MET A 1 10.57 -1.52 15.11
C MET A 1 9.12 -1.22 14.77
N THR A 2 8.68 0.02 14.97
CA THR A 2 7.36 0.48 14.55
C THR A 2 7.49 1.12 13.18
N ILE A 3 6.90 0.51 12.16
CA ILE A 3 6.81 1.09 10.80
C ILE A 3 6.11 2.45 10.90
N ASP A 4 6.66 3.48 10.26
CA ASP A 4 6.08 4.83 10.23
C ASP A 4 4.57 4.78 9.86
N PRO A 5 3.67 5.44 10.62
CA PRO A 5 2.23 5.40 10.39
C PRO A 5 1.80 5.94 9.02
N LEU A 6 2.62 6.79 8.38
CA LEU A 6 2.42 7.20 6.99
C LEU A 6 2.61 6.02 6.04
N LEU A 7 3.66 5.22 6.25
CA LEU A 7 3.94 4.03 5.43
C LEU A 7 2.86 2.96 5.63
N GLN A 8 2.36 2.80 6.85
CA GLN A 8 1.21 1.91 7.13
C GLN A 8 -0.08 2.32 6.43
N SER A 9 -0.16 3.57 5.95
CA SER A 9 -1.30 4.08 5.18
C SER A 9 -1.13 3.89 3.66
N LEU A 10 0.06 3.49 3.20
CA LEU A 10 0.34 3.24 1.78
C LEU A 10 -0.49 2.10 1.18
N PRO A 11 -0.64 0.92 1.83
CA PRO A 11 -1.54 -0.12 1.34
C PRO A 11 -2.99 0.37 1.20
N VAL A 12 -3.46 1.11 2.21
CA VAL A 12 -4.81 1.68 2.23
C VAL A 12 -4.98 2.71 1.11
N LEU A 13 -3.97 3.53 0.85
CA LEU A 13 -4.00 4.50 -0.23
C LEU A 13 -4.05 3.82 -1.59
N LEU A 14 -3.32 2.71 -1.76
CA LEU A 14 -3.38 1.90 -2.98
C LEU A 14 -4.81 1.38 -3.21
N GLU A 15 -5.50 0.84 -2.21
CA GLU A 15 -6.88 0.37 -2.36
C GLU A 15 -7.90 1.51 -2.56
N THR A 16 -7.76 2.60 -1.81
CA THR A 16 -8.80 3.65 -1.77
C THR A 16 -8.66 4.69 -2.88
N LYS A 17 -7.44 4.96 -3.35
CA LYS A 17 -7.16 5.94 -4.41
C LYS A 17 -6.10 5.41 -5.37
N PRO A 18 -6.39 4.34 -6.12
CA PRO A 18 -5.47 3.80 -7.11
C PRO A 18 -5.13 4.81 -8.21
N GLU A 19 -6.06 5.72 -8.52
CA GLU A 19 -5.93 6.82 -9.48
C GLU A 19 -4.76 7.78 -9.21
N LEU A 20 -4.26 7.83 -7.97
CA LEU A 20 -3.10 8.65 -7.62
C LEU A 20 -1.76 8.01 -8.00
N PHE A 21 -1.77 6.73 -8.39
CA PHE A 21 -0.60 5.98 -8.79
C PHE A 21 -0.64 5.77 -10.29
N SER A 22 0.31 6.37 -11.00
CA SER A 22 0.50 6.08 -12.42
C SER A 22 1.01 4.63 -12.59
N PRO A 23 0.84 4.01 -13.77
CA PRO A 23 1.46 2.72 -14.06
C PRO A 23 2.98 2.71 -13.79
N ALA A 24 3.66 3.81 -14.12
CA ALA A 24 5.08 4.02 -13.83
C ALA A 24 5.36 4.09 -12.31
N ASP A 25 4.47 4.70 -11.53
CA ASP A 25 4.61 4.76 -10.07
C ASP A 25 4.42 3.37 -9.44
N LEU A 26 3.46 2.58 -9.92
CA LEU A 26 3.27 1.21 -9.44
C LEU A 26 4.48 0.33 -9.76
N GLN A 27 5.03 0.45 -10.96
CA GLN A 27 6.23 -0.29 -11.35
C GLN A 27 7.46 0.14 -10.54
N ASP A 28 7.66 1.44 -10.35
CA ASP A 28 8.77 1.98 -9.57
C ASP A 28 8.64 1.63 -8.08
N LEU A 29 7.43 1.66 -7.53
CA LEU A 29 7.13 1.19 -6.18
C LEU A 29 7.45 -0.29 -6.04
N GLN A 30 7.05 -1.12 -7.01
CA GLN A 30 7.37 -2.54 -7.01
C GLN A 30 8.88 -2.77 -7.03
N GLN A 31 9.62 -2.10 -7.92
CA GLN A 31 11.09 -2.19 -7.98
C GLN A 31 11.75 -1.75 -6.67
N THR A 32 11.19 -0.74 -6.01
CA THR A 32 11.66 -0.27 -4.71
C THR A 32 11.39 -1.31 -3.61
N LEU A 33 10.31 -2.09 -3.70
CA LEU A 33 9.91 -3.08 -2.70
C LEU A 33 10.59 -4.44 -2.87
N VAL A 34 11.02 -4.82 -4.07
CA VAL A 34 11.75 -6.08 -4.33
C VAL A 34 12.94 -6.29 -3.37
N PRO A 35 13.88 -5.34 -3.20
CA PRO A 35 14.98 -5.52 -2.26
C PRO A 35 14.54 -5.45 -0.79
N LEU A 36 13.35 -4.93 -0.50
CA LEU A 36 12.82 -4.74 0.86
C LEU A 36 12.01 -5.95 1.36
N GLU A 37 11.53 -6.81 0.45
CA GLU A 37 10.72 -7.98 0.81
C GLU A 37 11.55 -9.15 1.33
N ASP A 38 12.76 -9.35 0.79
CA ASP A 38 13.61 -10.50 1.08
C ASP A 38 14.57 -10.24 2.25
N ASN A 39 15.25 -9.09 2.22
CA ASN A 39 16.18 -8.67 3.27
C ASN A 39 16.19 -7.14 3.41
N PRO A 40 15.20 -6.55 4.11
CA PRO A 40 15.09 -5.11 4.24
C PRO A 40 16.32 -4.54 4.94
N PRO A 41 17.09 -3.65 4.29
CA PRO A 41 18.21 -2.98 4.94
C PRO A 41 17.69 -2.07 6.06
N GLU A 42 18.57 -1.66 6.98
CA GLU A 42 18.23 -0.74 8.08
C GLU A 42 17.55 0.57 7.62
N ASN A 43 17.83 1.00 6.39
CA ASN A 43 17.24 2.18 5.76
C ASN A 43 16.02 1.87 4.86
N ALA A 44 15.47 0.65 4.90
CA ALA A 44 14.29 0.25 4.12
C ALA A 44 13.11 1.22 4.25
N GLU A 45 12.80 1.62 5.48
CA GLU A 45 11.75 2.61 5.74
C GLU A 45 12.08 3.98 5.14
N GLN A 46 13.34 4.41 5.22
CA GLN A 46 13.77 5.68 4.62
C GLN A 46 13.63 5.65 3.10
N ILE A 47 14.05 4.57 2.46
CA ILE A 47 13.92 4.39 1.01
C ILE A 47 12.45 4.55 0.59
N LEU A 48 11.54 3.83 1.26
CA LEU A 48 10.11 3.91 0.96
C LEU A 48 9.52 5.30 1.28
N LYS A 49 10.00 5.95 2.34
CA LYS A 49 9.58 7.29 2.74
C LYS A 49 10.05 8.36 1.76
N ASP A 50 11.27 8.27 1.25
CA ASP A 50 11.80 9.17 0.22
C ASP A 50 11.11 8.96 -1.12
N TRP A 51 10.77 7.71 -1.47
CA TRP A 51 9.93 7.39 -2.62
C TRP A 51 8.55 8.09 -2.55
N CYS A 52 7.90 8.01 -1.38
CA CYS A 52 6.63 8.70 -1.13
C CYS A 52 6.80 10.23 -1.20
N LYS A 53 7.87 10.77 -0.62
CA LYS A 53 8.15 12.22 -0.62
C LYS A 53 8.39 12.79 -2.02
N ALA A 54 9.06 12.03 -2.88
CA ALA A 54 9.32 12.42 -4.27
C ALA A 54 8.00 12.64 -5.05
N ARG A 55 6.94 11.94 -4.66
CA ARG A 55 5.62 11.98 -5.32
C ARG A 55 4.64 12.81 -4.50
N ARG A 56 4.58 14.12 -4.82
CA ARG A 56 3.65 15.07 -4.19
C ARG A 56 2.21 14.54 -4.02
N PRO A 57 1.51 14.04 -5.06
CA PRO A 57 0.12 13.60 -4.90
C PRO A 57 -0.05 12.45 -3.91
N ILE A 58 0.88 11.49 -3.93
CA ILE A 58 0.89 10.35 -2.99
C ILE A 58 1.18 10.83 -1.58
N ARG A 59 2.21 11.66 -1.40
CA ARG A 59 2.57 12.24 -0.10
C ARG A 59 1.42 13.01 0.55
N ASP A 60 0.74 13.85 -0.22
CA ASP A 60 -0.38 14.65 0.27
C ASP A 60 -1.57 13.75 0.63
N ALA A 61 -1.87 12.73 -0.17
CA ALA A 61 -2.92 11.77 0.14
C ALA A 61 -2.59 10.90 1.37
N LEU A 62 -1.34 10.46 1.52
CA LEU A 62 -0.86 9.75 2.71
C LEU A 62 -0.98 10.62 3.97
N ARG A 63 -0.60 11.89 3.88
CA ARG A 63 -0.72 12.83 5.00
C ARG A 63 -2.19 13.06 5.37
N ASN A 64 -3.08 13.16 4.39
CA ASN A 64 -4.51 13.28 4.63
C ASN A 64 -5.11 12.02 5.26
N LEU A 65 -4.71 10.82 4.80
CA LEU A 65 -5.13 9.55 5.39
C LEU A 65 -4.63 9.38 6.82
N ALA A 66 -3.37 9.73 7.09
CA ALA A 66 -2.81 9.68 8.44
C ALA A 66 -3.56 10.63 9.38
N ARG A 67 -3.85 11.87 8.94
CA ARG A 67 -4.67 12.82 9.70
C ARG A 67 -6.09 12.31 9.93
N ASP A 68 -6.72 11.69 8.93
CA ASP A 68 -8.07 11.13 9.06
C ASP A 68 -8.10 9.95 10.04
N ARG A 69 -7.06 9.10 10.07
CA ARG A 69 -6.87 8.04 11.07
C ARG A 69 -6.63 8.59 12.48
N GLU A 70 -5.88 9.69 12.63
CA GLU A 70 -5.69 10.34 13.93
C GLU A 70 -6.97 11.00 14.45
N LEU A 71 -7.79 11.57 13.54
CA LEU A 71 -9.10 12.15 13.86
C LEU A 71 -10.15 11.07 14.14
N LYS A 72 -10.10 9.95 13.41
CA LYS A 72 -10.88 8.75 13.66
C LYS A 72 -10.11 7.80 14.59
N LYS A 73 -10.05 8.16 15.88
CA LYS A 73 -9.91 7.16 16.97
C LYS A 73 -11.15 6.24 17.06
N VAL A 74 -11.65 5.77 15.92
CA VAL A 74 -12.54 4.62 15.83
C VAL A 74 -11.64 3.43 16.06
N LYS A 75 -11.97 2.61 17.06
CA LYS A 75 -11.22 1.44 17.51
C LYS A 75 -10.50 0.77 16.33
N PRO A 76 -9.20 0.48 16.42
CA PRO A 76 -8.52 -0.30 15.39
C PRO A 76 -9.33 -1.59 15.26
N SER A 77 -10.06 -1.73 14.16
CA SER A 77 -10.80 -2.96 13.91
C SER A 77 -9.73 -4.04 13.94
N GLN A 78 -9.85 -4.96 14.89
CA GLN A 78 -8.86 -5.99 15.27
C GLN A 78 -8.49 -6.94 14.12
N ALA A 79 -8.87 -6.67 12.89
CA ALA A 79 -8.72 -7.58 11.78
C ALA A 79 -7.25 -7.90 11.44
N ASN A 80 -6.25 -7.10 11.86
CA ASN A 80 -4.88 -7.31 11.35
C ASN A 80 -3.72 -6.84 12.25
N GLN A 81 -3.94 -6.63 13.55
CA GLN A 81 -2.92 -6.04 14.44
C GLN A 81 -2.09 -7.05 15.26
N SER A 82 -2.35 -8.36 15.17
CA SER A 82 -1.74 -9.32 16.12
C SER A 82 -0.72 -10.31 15.54
N THR A 83 -0.41 -10.25 14.23
CA THR A 83 0.60 -11.18 13.65
C THR A 83 1.40 -10.61 12.47
N ARG A 84 1.17 -9.37 12.07
CA ARG A 84 1.60 -8.80 10.77
C ARG A 84 2.94 -8.05 10.76
N THR A 85 3.63 -7.96 11.88
CA THR A 85 4.82 -7.09 11.99
C THR A 85 6.00 -7.56 11.15
N THR A 86 6.06 -8.84 10.77
CA THR A 86 7.25 -9.40 10.12
C THR A 86 7.34 -9.11 8.62
N ASN A 87 6.24 -8.77 7.95
CA ASN A 87 6.20 -8.79 6.48
C ASN A 87 5.45 -7.61 5.84
N PHE A 88 5.48 -6.41 6.45
CA PHE A 88 4.86 -5.20 5.88
C PHE A 88 5.28 -4.95 4.42
N PHE A 89 6.58 -5.05 4.12
CA PHE A 89 7.11 -4.87 2.78
C PHE A 89 6.65 -5.96 1.81
N GLN A 90 6.58 -7.21 2.28
CA GLN A 90 6.11 -8.34 1.49
C GLN A 90 4.62 -8.21 1.15
N GLU A 91 3.77 -7.82 2.12
CA GLU A 91 2.34 -7.60 1.89
C GLU A 91 2.10 -6.44 0.93
N LEU A 92 2.84 -5.35 1.08
CA LEU A 92 2.79 -4.20 0.19
C LEU A 92 3.25 -4.57 -1.23
N SER A 93 4.34 -5.34 -1.37
CA SER A 93 4.84 -5.85 -2.65
C SER A 93 3.79 -6.70 -3.36
N GLN A 94 3.16 -7.63 -2.64
CA GLN A 94 2.07 -8.45 -3.19
C GLN A 94 0.88 -7.61 -3.65
N GLN A 95 0.48 -6.58 -2.88
CA GLN A 95 -0.66 -5.74 -3.23
C GLN A 95 -0.39 -4.89 -4.48
N VAL A 96 0.82 -4.33 -4.62
CA VAL A 96 1.23 -3.58 -5.82
C VAL A 96 1.29 -4.48 -7.05
N LYS A 97 1.73 -5.74 -6.88
CA LYS A 97 1.79 -6.75 -7.95
C LYS A 97 0.41 -7.23 -8.40
N ASP A 98 -0.58 -7.29 -7.50
CA ASP A 98 -1.94 -7.74 -7.82
C ASP A 98 -2.78 -6.65 -8.49
N LYS A 99 -2.54 -5.37 -8.18
CA LYS A 99 -3.24 -4.21 -8.73
C LYS A 99 -3.40 -4.15 -10.25
N PRO A 100 -2.33 -4.30 -11.06
CA PRO A 100 -2.46 -4.29 -12.52
C PRO A 100 -3.26 -5.50 -13.05
N LYS A 101 -3.43 -6.55 -12.23
CA LYS A 101 -4.17 -7.77 -12.58
C LYS A 101 -5.67 -7.65 -12.29
N SER A 102 -6.06 -6.81 -11.32
CA SER A 102 -7.47 -6.63 -10.94
C SER A 102 -8.28 -5.86 -11.98
N GLU A 103 -7.65 -4.98 -12.77
CA GLU A 103 -8.32 -4.30 -13.90
C GLU A 103 -8.66 -5.27 -15.05
N SER A 104 -8.07 -6.48 -15.05
CA SER A 104 -8.30 -7.54 -16.04
C SER A 104 -9.25 -8.64 -15.56
N LYS A 105 -9.89 -8.51 -14.38
CA LYS A 105 -10.94 -9.43 -13.93
C LYS A 105 -12.25 -8.71 -13.65
N LYS A 106 -12.93 -8.35 -14.74
CA LYS A 106 -14.32 -8.80 -14.84
C LYS A 106 -14.29 -10.33 -14.97
N PRO A 107 -14.97 -11.06 -14.09
CA PRO A 107 -16.08 -11.88 -14.53
C PRO A 107 -17.31 -11.02 -14.22
N ASP A 108 -17.93 -10.39 -15.20
CA ASP A 108 -18.86 -11.11 -16.07
C ASP A 108 -19.31 -12.43 -15.46
N SER A 109 -20.31 -12.31 -14.60
CA SER A 109 -21.29 -13.35 -14.39
C SER A 109 -22.66 -12.67 -14.44
N ASP A 110 -22.97 -12.02 -15.57
CA ASP A 110 -24.36 -11.94 -16.02
C ASP A 110 -24.66 -13.21 -16.83
N LYS A 111 -25.54 -14.02 -16.24
CA LYS A 111 -26.58 -14.85 -16.86
C LYS A 111 -26.30 -16.17 -17.59
N SER A 112 -27.33 -17.01 -17.37
CA SER A 112 -27.87 -18.11 -18.19
C SER A 112 -27.16 -19.46 -18.04
N ASN A 113 -27.84 -20.61 -17.89
CA ASN A 113 -29.25 -20.98 -17.84
C ASN A 113 -29.32 -22.45 -17.34
N GLY A 114 -30.46 -22.89 -16.79
CA GLY A 114 -30.73 -24.29 -16.47
C GLY A 114 -32.02 -24.46 -15.70
#